data_AF-A0A1V6NSE4-F1
#
_entry.id   AF-A0A1V6NSE4-F1
#
_cell.length_a   1.000
_cell.length_b   1.000
_cell.length_c   1.000
_cell.angle_alpha   90.00
_cell.angle_beta   90.00
_cell.angle_gamma   90.00
#
_symmetry.space_group_name_H-M   'P 1'
#
loop_
_entity.id
_entity.type
_entity.pdbx_description
1 polymer ?
#
loop_
_entity_poly.entity_id
_entity_poly.type
_entity_poly.pdbx_seq_one_letter_code
_entity_poly.pdbx_strand_id
1 'polypeptide(L)'
;MSLHTNFPSIMRMCDIIGEVTSRVTGWGGSSKSSKEFEEWASEQLKLAADSEKAPEMSFLKVMAGERISPGSALSESKEMLGPGTDTTSATLAHILWALSLNQSLQDDLVSDLKTANWTTDMTELESIPRLAACVKEGIRWTGAASAMLPRIVPTGGSLLAGRQIPGGTMISSSPIWYLHDETAFPEPNYYRPNRWLEGDGEDSVTLRSDYYIPFSKGPSTCIGNHFAYLELYLSVSQILKKYRIQQPGKSTINVDVEATLPPRLEWVAAVPIGKLQVVVSKRLL
;
A
#
# COMPACT_ATOMS: atom_id res chain seq x y z
N MET A 1 -18.75 5.79 -13.09
CA MET A 1 -18.85 6.49 -11.80
C MET A 1 -19.15 7.95 -12.09
N SER A 2 -20.27 8.51 -11.62
CA SER A 2 -20.65 9.89 -11.89
C SER A 2 -19.63 10.83 -11.25
N LEU A 3 -18.75 11.44 -12.06
CA LEU A 3 -17.87 12.50 -11.59
C LEU A 3 -18.72 13.72 -11.23
N HIS A 4 -18.99 13.91 -9.94
CA HIS A 4 -19.61 15.14 -9.45
C HIS A 4 -18.59 16.26 -9.59
N THR A 5 -18.72 17.04 -10.67
CA THR A 5 -17.90 18.23 -10.91
C THR A 5 -18.79 19.46 -10.91
N ASN A 6 -18.19 20.62 -10.65
CA ASN A 6 -18.88 21.91 -10.76
C ASN A 6 -19.31 22.25 -12.20
N PHE A 7 -18.89 21.43 -13.19
CA PHE A 7 -19.16 21.63 -14.61
C PHE A 7 -19.71 20.36 -15.26
N PRO A 8 -20.89 19.88 -14.84
CA PRO A 8 -21.44 18.61 -15.31
C PRO A 8 -21.65 18.59 -16.83
N SER A 9 -21.99 19.74 -17.42
CA SER A 9 -22.15 19.88 -18.88
C SER A 9 -20.83 19.77 -19.64
N ILE A 10 -19.74 20.33 -19.08
CA ILE A 10 -18.41 20.26 -19.68
C ILE A 10 -17.88 18.83 -19.61
N MET A 11 -18.00 18.18 -18.45
CA MET A 11 -17.59 16.77 -18.32
C MET A 11 -18.37 15.86 -19.24
N ARG A 12 -19.69 16.04 -19.35
CA ARG A 12 -20.51 15.27 -20.30
C ARG A 12 -20.08 15.50 -21.75
N MET A 13 -19.69 16.73 -22.10
CA MET A 13 -19.15 17.04 -23.42
C MET A 13 -17.79 16.37 -23.64
N CYS A 14 -16.90 16.39 -22.65
CA CYS A 14 -15.62 15.68 -22.69
C CYS A 14 -15.81 14.17 -22.82
N ASP A 15 -16.77 13.57 -22.11
CA ASP A 15 -17.10 12.14 -22.20
C ASP A 15 -17.61 11.79 -23.61
N ILE A 16 -18.53 12.60 -24.17
CA ILE A 16 -19.03 12.43 -25.54
C ILE A 16 -17.89 12.57 -26.55
N ILE A 17 -17.03 13.58 -26.41
CA ILE A 17 -15.87 13.76 -27.26
C ILE A 17 -14.94 12.55 -27.13
N GLY A 18 -14.71 12.03 -25.93
CA GLY A 18 -13.92 10.83 -25.65
C GLY A 18 -14.49 9.57 -26.31
N GLU A 19 -15.81 9.35 -26.21
CA GLU A 19 -16.48 8.24 -26.87
C GLU A 19 -16.41 8.34 -28.40
N VAL A 20 -16.67 9.53 -28.96
CA VAL A 20 -16.62 9.76 -30.41
C VAL A 20 -15.20 9.59 -30.93
N THR A 21 -14.22 10.18 -30.27
CA THR A 21 -12.80 10.02 -30.63
C THR A 21 -12.37 8.56 -30.52
N SER A 22 -12.73 7.85 -29.45
CA SER A 22 -12.47 6.40 -29.31
C SER A 22 -13.10 5.57 -30.41
N ARG A 23 -14.36 5.83 -30.78
CA ARG A 23 -15.03 5.14 -31.89
C ARG A 23 -14.40 5.40 -33.26
N VAL A 24 -13.96 6.64 -33.51
CA VAL A 24 -13.43 7.05 -34.83
C VAL A 24 -11.96 6.68 -34.99
N THR A 25 -11.17 6.77 -33.93
CA THR A 25 -9.70 6.66 -33.99
C THR A 25 -9.15 5.42 -33.28
N GLY A 26 -9.97 4.72 -32.50
CA GLY A 26 -9.52 3.68 -31.56
C GLY A 26 -8.78 4.22 -30.33
N TRP A 27 -8.64 5.55 -30.21
CA TRP A 27 -7.89 6.21 -29.14
C TRP A 27 -8.69 6.18 -27.83
N GLY A 28 -8.13 5.60 -26.77
CA GLY A 28 -8.85 5.39 -25.51
C GLY A 28 -9.56 4.04 -25.41
N GLY A 29 -9.36 3.12 -26.37
CA GLY A 29 -9.63 1.70 -26.13
C GLY A 29 -8.78 1.18 -24.96
N SER A 30 -9.25 0.09 -24.31
CA SER A 30 -8.49 -0.66 -23.30
C SER A 30 -7.00 -0.71 -23.69
N SER A 31 -6.14 -0.20 -22.80
CA SER A 31 -4.69 -0.18 -23.04
C SER A 31 -4.20 -1.58 -23.38
N LYS A 32 -3.10 -1.72 -24.12
CA LYS A 32 -2.54 -3.05 -24.44
C LYS A 32 -2.39 -3.90 -23.15
N SER A 33 -1.87 -3.30 -22.09
CA SER A 33 -1.76 -3.91 -20.76
C SER A 33 -3.10 -4.29 -20.15
N SER A 34 -4.13 -3.45 -20.30
CA SER A 34 -5.48 -3.78 -19.82
C SER A 34 -6.08 -4.96 -20.57
N LYS A 35 -5.88 -5.07 -21.89
CA LYS A 35 -6.32 -6.24 -22.68
C LYS A 35 -5.57 -7.51 -22.28
N GLU A 36 -4.25 -7.44 -22.16
CA GLU A 36 -3.43 -8.56 -21.71
C GLU A 36 -3.83 -9.04 -20.31
N PHE A 37 -4.17 -8.12 -19.40
CA PHE A 37 -4.68 -8.47 -18.08
C PHE A 37 -6.05 -9.17 -18.12
N GLU A 38 -6.97 -8.70 -18.96
CA GLU A 38 -8.29 -9.35 -19.15
C GLU A 38 -8.17 -10.76 -19.74
N GLU A 39 -7.29 -10.93 -20.73
CA GLU A 39 -6.99 -12.22 -21.33
C GLU A 39 -6.40 -13.18 -20.29
N TRP A 40 -5.38 -12.74 -19.55
CA TRP A 40 -4.78 -13.51 -18.47
C TRP A 40 -5.79 -13.89 -17.38
N ALA A 41 -6.60 -12.95 -16.92
CA ALA A 41 -7.60 -13.20 -15.87
C ALA A 41 -8.65 -14.23 -16.33
N SER A 42 -9.06 -14.15 -17.59
CA SER A 42 -9.96 -15.12 -18.21
C SER A 42 -9.34 -16.52 -18.29
N GLU A 43 -8.04 -16.62 -18.57
CA GLU A 43 -7.30 -17.88 -18.53
C GLU A 43 -7.22 -18.46 -17.12
N GLN A 44 -6.99 -17.63 -16.09
CA GLN A 44 -6.98 -18.08 -14.69
C GLN A 44 -8.33 -18.67 -14.27
N LEU A 45 -9.45 -18.11 -14.73
CA LEU A 45 -10.77 -18.68 -14.46
C LEU A 45 -10.94 -20.07 -15.09
N LYS A 46 -10.46 -20.27 -16.33
CA LYS A 46 -10.50 -21.56 -17.00
C LYS A 46 -9.65 -22.60 -16.26
N LEU A 47 -8.45 -22.20 -15.82
CA LEU A 47 -7.57 -23.06 -15.03
C LEU A 47 -8.18 -23.40 -13.67
N ALA A 48 -8.83 -22.44 -13.00
CA ALA A 48 -9.47 -22.66 -11.70
C ALA A 48 -10.65 -23.65 -11.77
N ALA A 49 -11.32 -23.75 -12.92
CA ALA A 49 -12.39 -24.72 -13.16
C ALA A 49 -11.87 -26.14 -13.49
N ASP A 50 -10.62 -26.26 -13.95
CA ASP A 50 -9.95 -27.53 -14.21
C ASP A 50 -9.35 -28.06 -12.89
N SER A 51 -9.98 -29.08 -12.30
CA SER A 51 -9.60 -29.62 -10.98
C SER A 51 -8.16 -30.11 -10.90
N GLU A 52 -7.56 -30.54 -12.01
CA GLU A 52 -6.17 -31.03 -12.05
C GLU A 52 -5.14 -29.91 -12.16
N LYS A 53 -5.50 -28.76 -12.75
CA LYS A 53 -4.58 -27.64 -12.99
C LYS A 53 -4.76 -26.48 -12.03
N ALA A 54 -5.88 -26.43 -11.34
CA ALA A 54 -6.18 -25.34 -10.45
C ALA A 54 -5.31 -25.40 -9.19
N PRO A 55 -4.82 -24.24 -8.69
CA PRO A 55 -4.15 -24.18 -7.39
C PRO A 55 -5.02 -24.82 -6.29
N GLU A 56 -4.37 -25.45 -5.30
CA GLU A 56 -5.07 -26.03 -4.13
C GLU A 56 -5.90 -24.96 -3.41
N MET A 57 -5.37 -23.74 -3.30
CA MET A 57 -6.07 -22.58 -2.75
C MET A 57 -6.19 -21.50 -3.82
N SER A 58 -7.41 -21.21 -4.25
CA SER A 58 -7.73 -20.15 -5.21
C SER A 58 -8.92 -19.35 -4.70
N PHE A 59 -8.77 -18.03 -4.60
CA PHE A 59 -9.86 -17.14 -4.20
C PHE A 59 -11.09 -17.30 -5.10
N LEU A 60 -10.87 -17.53 -6.41
CA LEU A 60 -11.93 -17.84 -7.37
C LEU A 60 -12.70 -19.11 -6.99
N LYS A 61 -12.00 -20.18 -6.59
CA LYS A 61 -12.63 -21.44 -6.16
C LYS A 61 -13.44 -21.26 -4.89
N VAL A 62 -12.91 -20.52 -3.91
CA VAL A 62 -13.61 -20.23 -2.65
C VAL A 62 -14.91 -19.48 -2.93
N MET A 63 -14.86 -18.41 -3.72
CA MET A 63 -16.04 -17.62 -4.08
C MET A 63 -17.07 -18.41 -4.89
N ALA A 64 -16.61 -19.22 -5.86
CA ALA A 64 -17.50 -20.09 -6.64
C ALA A 64 -18.16 -21.19 -5.79
N GLY A 65 -17.43 -21.74 -4.81
CA GLY A 65 -17.97 -22.69 -3.82
C GLY A 65 -19.08 -22.11 -2.95
N GLU A 66 -19.01 -20.80 -2.66
CA GLU A 66 -20.01 -20.04 -1.89
C GLU A 66 -21.19 -19.52 -2.77
N ARG A 67 -21.44 -20.15 -3.92
CA ARG A 67 -22.57 -19.86 -4.84
C ARG A 67 -22.52 -18.49 -5.53
N ILE A 68 -21.35 -17.85 -5.57
CA ILE A 68 -21.16 -16.65 -6.39
C ILE A 68 -20.93 -17.08 -7.85
N SER A 69 -21.54 -16.38 -8.81
CA SER A 69 -21.38 -16.73 -10.22
C SER A 69 -19.90 -16.59 -10.63
N PRO A 70 -19.36 -17.47 -11.50
CA PRO A 70 -17.95 -17.42 -11.91
C PRO A 70 -17.51 -16.05 -12.45
N GLY A 71 -18.39 -15.38 -13.19
CA GLY A 71 -18.14 -14.02 -13.70
C GLY A 71 -18.03 -12.97 -12.58
N SER A 72 -18.87 -13.05 -11.55
CA SER A 72 -18.78 -12.15 -10.40
C SER A 72 -17.55 -12.46 -9.54
N ALA A 73 -17.27 -13.74 -9.30
CA ALA A 73 -16.06 -14.17 -8.59
C ALA A 73 -14.78 -13.68 -9.30
N LEU A 74 -14.74 -13.74 -10.63
CA LEU A 74 -13.64 -13.20 -11.42
C LEU A 74 -13.54 -11.68 -11.30
N SER A 75 -14.67 -10.97 -11.36
CA SER A 75 -14.70 -9.52 -11.17
C SER A 75 -14.13 -9.13 -9.81
N GLU A 76 -14.64 -9.72 -8.71
CA GLU A 76 -14.15 -9.45 -7.35
C GLU A 76 -12.67 -9.78 -7.20
N SER A 77 -12.22 -10.91 -7.77
CA SER A 77 -10.81 -11.31 -7.71
C SER A 77 -9.89 -10.30 -8.40
N LYS A 78 -10.30 -9.77 -9.56
CA LYS A 78 -9.55 -8.75 -10.29
C LYS A 78 -9.48 -7.45 -9.51
N GLU A 79 -10.59 -7.05 -8.88
CA GLU A 79 -10.65 -5.84 -8.04
C GLU A 79 -9.72 -5.91 -6.84
N MET A 80 -9.41 -7.11 -6.32
CA MET A 80 -8.45 -7.27 -5.21
C MET A 80 -6.98 -7.17 -5.64
N LEU A 81 -6.63 -7.52 -6.88
CA LEU A 81 -5.24 -7.60 -7.34
C LEU A 81 -4.54 -6.23 -7.37
N GLY A 82 -5.20 -5.20 -7.89
CA GLY A 82 -4.61 -3.86 -8.01
C GLY A 82 -4.25 -3.26 -6.64
N PRO A 83 -5.24 -3.04 -5.74
CA PRO A 83 -4.99 -2.48 -4.42
C PRO A 83 -4.02 -3.30 -3.57
N GLY A 84 -4.04 -4.64 -3.69
CA GLY A 84 -3.15 -5.54 -2.95
C GLY A 84 -1.71 -5.55 -3.44
N THR A 85 -1.46 -5.31 -4.73
CA THR A 85 -0.12 -5.37 -5.32
C THR A 85 0.62 -4.04 -5.20
N ASP A 86 0.02 -2.96 -5.68
CA ASP A 86 0.72 -1.67 -5.85
C ASP A 86 1.10 -1.06 -4.50
N THR A 87 0.20 -1.13 -3.51
CA THR A 87 0.44 -0.52 -2.19
C THR A 87 1.51 -1.27 -1.40
N THR A 88 1.47 -2.61 -1.39
CA THR A 88 2.44 -3.44 -0.68
C THR A 88 3.81 -3.39 -1.33
N SER A 89 3.89 -3.53 -2.67
CA SER A 89 5.16 -3.48 -3.40
C SER A 89 5.84 -2.11 -3.30
N ALA A 90 5.08 -1.01 -3.38
CA ALA A 90 5.60 0.33 -3.17
C ALA A 90 6.16 0.48 -1.75
N THR A 91 5.41 0.04 -0.72
CA THR A 91 5.85 0.09 0.68
C THR A 91 7.12 -0.71 0.89
N LEU A 92 7.18 -1.94 0.38
CA LEU A 92 8.36 -2.79 0.45
C LEU A 92 9.56 -2.11 -0.21
N ALA A 93 9.41 -1.59 -1.43
CA ALA A 93 10.48 -0.91 -2.16
C ALA A 93 11.06 0.28 -1.36
N HIS A 94 10.21 1.07 -0.70
CA HIS A 94 10.64 2.18 0.15
C HIS A 94 11.38 1.69 1.40
N ILE A 95 10.90 0.64 2.06
CA ILE A 95 11.60 0.05 3.21
C ILE A 95 12.99 -0.43 2.80
N LEU A 96 13.10 -1.20 1.71
CA LEU A 96 14.39 -1.70 1.23
C LEU A 96 15.35 -0.56 0.84
N TRP A 97 14.81 0.48 0.19
CA TRP A 97 15.58 1.68 -0.14
C TRP A 97 16.06 2.41 1.12
N ALA A 98 15.21 2.59 2.13
CA ALA A 98 15.60 3.25 3.38
C ALA A 98 16.65 2.44 4.15
N LEU A 99 16.50 1.11 4.23
CA LEU A 99 17.51 0.22 4.84
C LEU A 99 18.84 0.23 4.09
N SER A 100 18.84 0.50 2.79
CA SER A 100 20.07 0.62 2.00
C SER A 100 20.87 1.90 2.35
N LEU A 101 20.20 2.92 2.89
CA LEU A 101 20.78 4.20 3.29
C LEU A 101 21.27 4.22 4.74
N ASN A 102 20.80 3.29 5.58
CA ASN A 102 21.15 3.17 6.99
C ASN A 102 21.57 1.72 7.30
N GLN A 103 22.89 1.47 7.26
CA GLN A 103 23.42 0.13 7.44
C GLN A 103 23.37 -0.31 8.90
N SER A 104 23.52 0.60 9.86
CA SER A 104 23.35 0.28 11.29
C SER A 104 21.96 -0.27 11.56
N LEU A 105 20.91 0.41 11.11
CA LEU A 105 19.52 -0.05 11.27
C LEU A 105 19.30 -1.42 10.61
N GLN A 106 19.86 -1.63 9.41
CA GLN A 106 19.76 -2.90 8.71
C GLN A 106 20.45 -4.04 9.48
N ASP A 107 21.65 -3.80 10.01
CA ASP A 107 22.43 -4.80 10.73
C ASP A 107 21.80 -5.11 12.10
N ASP A 108 21.26 -4.10 12.80
CA ASP A 108 20.46 -4.28 14.02
C ASP A 108 19.21 -5.11 13.75
N LEU A 109 18.45 -4.81 12.68
CA LEU A 109 17.26 -5.57 12.30
C LEU A 109 17.63 -7.03 11.95
N VAL A 110 18.74 -7.24 11.25
CA VAL A 110 19.25 -8.58 10.95
C VAL A 110 19.63 -9.33 12.23
N SER A 111 20.22 -8.65 13.22
CA SER A 111 20.55 -9.27 14.51
C SER A 111 19.30 -9.77 15.25
N ASP A 112 18.23 -8.97 15.28
CA ASP A 112 16.95 -9.38 15.87
C ASP A 112 16.35 -10.58 15.13
N LEU A 113 16.33 -10.52 13.80
CA LEU A 113 15.79 -11.60 12.95
C LEU A 113 16.60 -12.91 13.09
N LYS A 114 17.92 -12.81 13.25
CA LYS A 114 18.79 -13.96 13.56
C LYS A 114 18.48 -14.55 14.92
N THR A 115 18.26 -13.71 15.94
CA THR A 115 17.87 -14.15 17.29
C THR A 115 16.54 -14.90 17.27
N ALA A 116 15.59 -14.45 16.46
CA ALA A 116 14.33 -15.15 16.19
C ALA A 116 14.46 -16.33 15.19
N ASN A 117 15.69 -16.81 14.94
CA ASN A 117 16.00 -17.92 14.03
C ASN A 117 15.39 -17.81 12.62
N TRP A 118 15.23 -16.58 12.12
CA TRP A 118 14.59 -16.31 10.83
C TRP A 118 13.22 -16.98 10.66
N THR A 119 12.43 -16.96 11.73
CA THR A 119 11.07 -17.49 11.74
C THR A 119 10.24 -16.96 10.58
N THR A 120 9.33 -17.81 10.11
CA THR A 120 8.29 -17.47 9.13
C THR A 120 6.91 -17.45 9.78
N ASP A 121 6.82 -17.71 11.08
CA ASP A 121 5.57 -17.57 11.82
C ASP A 121 5.22 -16.09 11.96
N MET A 122 3.96 -15.75 11.65
CA MET A 122 3.51 -14.37 11.65
C MET A 122 3.52 -13.77 13.06
N THR A 123 3.08 -14.53 14.06
CA THR A 123 2.99 -14.07 15.44
C THR A 123 4.37 -13.77 16.00
N GLU A 124 5.35 -14.64 15.69
CA GLU A 124 6.73 -14.42 16.08
C GLU A 124 7.34 -13.21 15.36
N LEU A 125 7.09 -13.04 14.06
CA LEU A 125 7.58 -11.87 13.30
C LEU A 125 6.99 -10.56 13.83
N GLU A 126 5.68 -10.51 14.11
CA GLU A 126 5.00 -9.35 14.70
C GLU A 126 5.57 -8.97 16.07
N SER A 127 6.07 -9.95 16.83
CA SER A 127 6.65 -9.73 18.15
C SER A 127 8.04 -9.10 18.13
N ILE A 128 8.72 -9.05 16.97
CA ILE A 128 10.05 -8.45 16.84
C ILE A 128 9.91 -6.93 16.76
N PRO A 129 10.24 -6.16 17.81
CA PRO A 129 9.85 -4.74 17.87
C PRO A 129 10.43 -3.89 16.75
N ARG A 130 11.70 -4.14 16.38
CA ARG A 130 12.36 -3.39 15.29
C ARG A 130 11.77 -3.71 13.92
N LEU A 131 11.34 -4.95 13.69
CA LEU A 131 10.68 -5.34 12.44
C LEU A 131 9.29 -4.68 12.36
N ALA A 132 8.50 -4.79 13.43
CA ALA A 132 7.21 -4.11 13.58
C ALA A 132 7.34 -2.60 13.32
N ALA A 133 8.32 -1.96 13.95
CA ALA A 133 8.62 -0.55 13.78
C ALA A 133 9.02 -0.19 12.34
N CYS A 134 9.86 -1.00 11.67
CA CYS A 134 10.28 -0.74 10.30
C CYS A 134 9.10 -0.83 9.31
N VAL A 135 8.25 -1.84 9.46
CA VAL A 135 7.08 -1.98 8.58
C VAL A 135 6.03 -0.89 8.87
N LYS A 136 5.75 -0.61 10.15
CA LYS A 136 4.81 0.44 10.54
C LYS A 136 5.26 1.82 10.03
N GLU A 137 6.53 2.14 10.20
CA GLU A 137 7.12 3.37 9.65
C GLU A 137 7.14 3.35 8.13
N GLY A 138 7.41 2.20 7.51
CA GLY A 138 7.39 2.03 6.06
C GLY A 138 6.04 2.37 5.46
N ILE A 139 4.96 1.85 6.05
CA ILE A 139 3.58 2.13 5.63
C ILE A 139 3.26 3.61 5.83
N ARG A 140 3.55 4.18 7.02
CA ARG A 140 3.31 5.60 7.33
C ARG A 140 4.02 6.51 6.33
N TRP A 141 5.34 6.34 6.25
CA TRP A 141 6.23 7.20 5.49
C TRP A 141 5.94 7.10 3.99
N THR A 142 5.79 5.88 3.47
CA THR A 142 5.48 5.66 2.04
C THR A 142 4.11 6.19 1.67
N GLY A 143 3.11 6.16 2.57
CA GLY A 143 1.75 6.64 2.30
C GLY A 143 1.21 6.12 0.96
N ALA A 144 1.42 4.83 0.68
CA ALA A 144 1.26 4.25 -0.65
C ALA A 144 -0.17 4.40 -1.18
N ALA A 145 -1.16 4.22 -0.32
CA ALA A 145 -2.53 4.65 -0.59
C ALA A 145 -2.61 6.17 -0.31
N SER A 146 -2.92 6.97 -1.32
CA SER A 146 -2.91 8.44 -1.22
C SER A 146 -4.30 9.06 -1.23
N ALA A 147 -5.28 8.38 -1.83
CA ALA A 147 -6.66 8.82 -1.86
C ALA A 147 -7.54 7.94 -0.97
N MET A 148 -8.40 8.54 -0.14
CA MET A 148 -9.56 7.81 0.39
C MET A 148 -10.77 7.99 -0.50
N LEU A 149 -11.66 7.00 -0.46
CA LEU A 149 -12.94 7.06 -1.14
C LEU A 149 -13.81 8.15 -0.52
N PRO A 150 -14.42 9.05 -1.31
CA PRO A 150 -15.31 10.09 -0.79
C PRO A 150 -16.53 9.48 -0.09
N ARG A 151 -17.13 10.26 0.82
CA ARG A 151 -18.41 9.99 1.46
C ARG A 151 -19.38 11.12 1.13
N ILE A 152 -20.64 10.78 0.94
CA ILE A 152 -21.71 11.76 0.73
C ILE A 152 -22.47 11.90 2.04
N VAL A 153 -22.61 13.13 2.53
CA VAL A 153 -23.38 13.42 3.74
C VAL A 153 -24.84 13.05 3.51
N PRO A 154 -25.48 12.29 4.41
CA PRO A 154 -26.86 11.84 4.23
C PRO A 154 -27.86 13.01 4.18
N THR A 155 -29.05 12.72 3.66
CA THR A 155 -30.18 13.64 3.68
C THR A 155 -30.47 14.08 5.13
N GLY A 156 -30.57 15.40 5.36
CA GLY A 156 -30.69 15.99 6.71
C GLY A 156 -29.39 16.56 7.27
N GLY A 157 -28.25 16.28 6.62
CA GLY A 157 -26.94 16.79 7.05
C GLY A 157 -26.29 15.94 8.15
N SER A 158 -25.11 16.36 8.60
CA SER A 158 -24.36 15.70 9.68
C SER A 158 -23.55 16.71 10.48
N LEU A 159 -23.39 16.49 11.78
CA LEU A 159 -22.52 17.30 12.63
C LEU A 159 -21.09 16.74 12.57
N LEU A 160 -20.14 17.54 12.09
CA LEU A 160 -18.71 17.18 12.02
C LEU A 160 -17.88 18.28 12.69
N ALA A 161 -17.09 17.90 13.71
CA ALA A 161 -16.25 18.83 14.47
C ALA A 161 -17.01 20.11 14.94
N GLY A 162 -18.24 19.93 15.42
CA GLY A 162 -19.09 21.02 15.90
C GLY A 162 -19.74 21.87 14.79
N ARG A 163 -19.58 21.49 13.52
CA ARG A 163 -20.16 22.20 12.36
C ARG A 163 -21.20 21.35 11.66
N GLN A 164 -22.36 21.94 11.37
CA GLN A 164 -23.40 21.27 10.59
C GLN A 164 -23.00 21.26 9.12
N ILE A 165 -22.85 20.07 8.55
CA ILE A 165 -22.56 19.86 7.13
C ILE A 165 -23.88 19.54 6.40
N PRO A 166 -24.21 20.26 5.31
CA PRO A 166 -25.43 20.00 4.54
C PRO A 166 -25.45 18.60 3.90
N GLY A 167 -26.64 18.01 3.79
CA GLY A 167 -26.85 16.77 3.05
C GLY A 167 -26.45 16.93 1.58
N GLY A 168 -25.90 15.87 0.98
CA GLY A 168 -25.37 15.88 -0.38
C GLY A 168 -23.94 16.43 -0.51
N THR A 169 -23.34 16.96 0.56
CA THR A 169 -21.93 17.39 0.56
C THR A 169 -21.01 16.18 0.41
N MET A 170 -20.05 16.23 -0.50
CA MET A 170 -18.99 15.23 -0.62
C MET A 170 -17.83 15.58 0.33
N ILE A 171 -17.47 14.65 1.20
CA ILE A 171 -16.33 14.76 2.11
C ILE A 171 -15.33 13.68 1.74
N SER A 172 -14.05 14.04 1.64
CA SER A 172 -12.96 13.09 1.49
C SER A 172 -11.81 13.46 2.42
N SER A 173 -10.95 12.50 2.71
CA SER A 173 -9.69 12.68 3.40
C SER A 173 -8.58 11.98 2.61
N SER A 174 -7.34 12.39 2.84
CA SER A 174 -6.17 11.64 2.38
C SER A 174 -5.44 11.08 3.59
N PRO A 175 -5.01 9.80 3.56
CA PRO A 175 -4.16 9.27 4.60
C PRO A 175 -2.83 9.99 4.73
N ILE A 176 -2.33 10.60 3.66
CA ILE A 176 -1.10 11.38 3.70
C ILE A 176 -1.22 12.54 4.70
N TRP A 177 -2.41 13.14 4.83
CA TRP A 177 -2.58 14.30 5.72
C TRP A 177 -2.33 13.95 7.18
N TYR A 178 -2.85 12.81 7.66
CA TYR A 178 -2.65 12.41 9.05
C TYR A 178 -1.39 11.56 9.26
N LEU A 179 -0.94 10.78 8.27
CA LEU A 179 0.31 10.01 8.37
C LEU A 179 1.56 10.89 8.30
N HIS A 180 1.44 12.11 7.81
CA HIS A 180 2.51 13.11 7.74
C HIS A 180 2.21 14.35 8.57
N ASP A 181 1.23 14.30 9.48
CA ASP A 181 0.96 15.40 10.42
C ASP A 181 2.11 15.52 11.42
N GLU A 182 2.76 16.69 11.45
CA GLU A 182 3.93 16.94 12.31
C GLU A 182 3.62 16.86 13.80
N THR A 183 2.34 17.03 14.20
CA THR A 183 1.90 16.94 15.59
C THR A 183 2.05 15.50 16.11
N ALA A 184 1.65 14.51 15.32
CA ALA A 184 1.80 13.10 15.66
C ALA A 184 3.17 12.55 15.26
N PHE A 185 3.69 13.00 14.12
CA PHE A 185 4.91 12.51 13.50
C PHE A 185 5.93 13.63 13.29
N PRO A 186 6.66 14.07 14.33
CA PRO A 186 7.75 15.01 14.17
C PRO A 186 8.75 14.53 13.11
N GLU A 187 9.14 15.46 12.23
CA GLU A 187 10.00 15.20 11.07
C GLU A 187 9.43 14.08 10.17
N PRO A 188 8.19 14.25 9.65
CA PRO A 188 7.42 13.17 9.01
C PRO A 188 8.02 12.70 7.69
N ASN A 189 8.85 13.54 7.06
CA ASN A 189 9.55 13.26 5.82
C ASN A 189 10.74 12.30 6.00
N TYR A 190 11.17 12.02 7.23
CA TYR A 190 12.25 11.07 7.48
C TYR A 190 11.70 9.71 7.87
N TYR A 191 12.28 8.66 7.30
CA TYR A 191 12.04 7.29 7.70
C TYR A 191 12.76 7.00 9.02
N ARG A 192 12.02 6.99 10.14
CA ARG A 192 12.56 6.76 11.48
C ARG A 192 11.78 5.71 12.25
N PRO A 193 12.06 4.41 12.06
CA PRO A 193 11.39 3.33 12.80
C PRO A 193 11.44 3.49 14.31
N ASN A 194 12.52 4.08 14.85
CA ASN A 194 12.70 4.28 16.29
C ASN A 194 11.56 5.08 16.96
N ARG A 195 10.76 5.87 16.22
CA ARG A 195 9.58 6.57 16.78
C ARG A 195 8.48 5.63 17.28
N TRP A 196 8.54 4.36 16.89
CA TRP A 196 7.62 3.31 17.31
C TRP A 196 8.20 2.43 18.42
N LEU A 197 9.47 2.63 18.77
CA LEU A 197 10.14 1.95 19.87
C LEU A 197 10.02 2.80 21.14
N GLU A 198 10.10 2.17 22.30
CA GLU A 198 9.95 2.80 23.62
C GLU A 198 10.92 3.98 23.76
N GLY A 199 10.40 5.21 23.89
CA GLY A 199 11.24 6.41 23.98
C GLY A 199 10.51 7.75 24.08
N ASP A 200 9.28 7.86 23.57
CA ASP A 200 8.61 9.17 23.43
C ASP A 200 7.50 9.45 24.47
N GLY A 201 7.35 8.60 25.50
CA GLY A 201 6.28 8.71 26.51
C GLY A 201 4.90 8.23 26.04
N GLU A 202 4.02 7.88 26.99
CA GLU A 202 2.72 7.24 26.72
C GLU A 202 1.76 8.12 25.88
N ASP A 203 1.80 9.44 26.11
CA ASP A 203 0.96 10.40 25.39
C ASP A 203 1.30 10.49 23.89
N SER A 204 2.58 10.39 23.52
CA SER A 204 3.00 10.45 22.11
C SER A 204 2.66 9.17 21.35
N VAL A 205 2.73 8.01 22.04
CA VAL A 205 2.34 6.71 21.47
C VAL A 205 0.84 6.68 21.21
N THR A 206 0.04 7.19 22.14
CA THR A 206 -1.41 7.30 21.98
C THR A 206 -1.77 8.23 20.83
N LEU A 207 -1.18 9.43 20.78
CA LEU A 207 -1.39 10.39 19.72
C LEU A 207 -1.03 9.82 18.33
N ARG A 208 0.12 9.14 18.20
CA ARG A 208 0.50 8.49 16.94
C ARG A 208 -0.47 7.40 16.53
N SER A 209 -0.98 6.64 17.48
CA SER A 209 -1.94 5.57 17.20
C SER A 209 -3.26 6.13 16.67
N ASP A 210 -3.68 7.30 17.16
CA ASP A 210 -4.87 7.99 16.65
C ASP A 210 -4.70 8.52 15.23
N TYR A 211 -3.50 8.95 14.86
CA TYR A 211 -3.18 9.46 13.52
C TYR A 211 -2.73 8.36 12.54
N TYR A 212 -2.38 7.17 13.03
CA TYR A 212 -1.93 6.05 12.21
C TYR A 212 -3.14 5.27 11.63
N ILE A 213 -3.72 5.80 10.55
CA ILE A 213 -4.89 5.20 9.86
C ILE A 213 -4.59 4.85 8.39
N PRO A 214 -3.52 4.11 8.06
CA PRO A 214 -3.15 3.85 6.66
C PRO A 214 -4.14 2.94 5.92
N PHE A 215 -4.94 2.19 6.65
CA PHE A 215 -5.88 1.19 6.10
C PHE A 215 -7.35 1.60 6.26
N SER A 216 -7.66 2.89 6.43
CA SER A 216 -9.00 3.35 6.84
C SER A 216 -9.39 2.88 8.25
N LYS A 217 -10.57 3.30 8.73
CA LYS A 217 -11.13 2.89 10.03
C LYS A 217 -12.65 2.69 9.91
N GLY A 218 -13.21 1.84 10.76
CA GLY A 218 -14.65 1.56 10.82
C GLY A 218 -15.11 0.59 9.72
N PRO A 219 -16.37 0.69 9.24
CA PRO A 219 -16.96 -0.27 8.30
C PRO A 219 -16.26 -0.38 6.95
N SER A 220 -15.43 0.60 6.60
CA SER A 220 -14.65 0.63 5.35
C SER A 220 -13.15 0.44 5.59
N THR A 221 -12.78 -0.24 6.68
CA THR A 221 -11.39 -0.65 6.91
C THR A 221 -10.96 -1.60 5.78
N CYS A 222 -9.72 -1.45 5.31
CA CYS A 222 -9.16 -2.32 4.28
C CYS A 222 -9.19 -3.78 4.75
N ILE A 223 -9.83 -4.65 3.98
CA ILE A 223 -9.90 -6.09 4.25
C ILE A 223 -8.52 -6.78 4.15
N GLY A 224 -7.60 -6.18 3.38
CA GLY A 224 -6.24 -6.68 3.19
C GLY A 224 -5.23 -6.21 4.23
N ASN A 225 -5.64 -5.52 5.30
CA ASN A 225 -4.69 -4.95 6.27
C ASN A 225 -3.74 -6.00 6.88
N HIS A 226 -4.27 -7.11 7.38
CA HIS A 226 -3.49 -8.20 7.98
C HIS A 226 -2.61 -8.91 6.93
N PHE A 227 -3.14 -9.07 5.72
CA PHE A 227 -2.39 -9.66 4.62
C PHE A 227 -1.21 -8.78 4.18
N ALA A 228 -1.40 -7.46 4.13
CA ALA A 228 -0.33 -6.52 3.81
C ALA A 228 0.79 -6.55 4.87
N TYR A 229 0.45 -6.57 6.16
CA TYR A 229 1.45 -6.75 7.21
C TYR A 229 2.19 -8.08 7.08
N LEU A 230 1.47 -9.17 6.81
CA LEU A 230 2.06 -10.50 6.62
C LEU A 230 3.07 -10.49 5.48
N GLU A 231 2.68 -9.97 4.33
CA GLU A 231 3.53 -9.88 3.15
C GLU A 231 4.77 -9.01 3.43
N LEU A 232 4.61 -7.86 4.10
CA LEU A 232 5.72 -6.96 4.42
C LEU A 232 6.70 -7.58 5.43
N TYR A 233 6.21 -8.17 6.52
CA TYR A 233 7.08 -8.81 7.52
C TYR A 233 7.87 -9.97 6.93
N LEU A 234 7.19 -10.87 6.21
CA LEU A 234 7.85 -12.00 5.56
C LEU A 234 8.85 -11.53 4.52
N SER A 235 8.47 -10.58 3.65
CA SER A 235 9.33 -10.11 2.58
C SER A 235 10.59 -9.43 3.12
N VAL A 236 10.45 -8.52 4.08
CA VAL A 236 11.60 -7.84 4.70
C VAL A 236 12.51 -8.86 5.38
N SER A 237 11.95 -9.76 6.19
CA SER A 237 12.70 -10.81 6.88
C SER A 237 13.48 -11.71 5.91
N GLN A 238 12.81 -12.28 4.91
CA GLN A 238 13.42 -13.26 4.01
C GLN A 238 14.39 -12.64 3.01
N ILE A 239 14.18 -11.38 2.60
CA ILE A 239 15.15 -10.65 1.77
C ILE A 239 16.42 -10.39 2.59
N LEU A 240 16.30 -9.90 3.83
CA LEU A 240 17.46 -9.60 4.69
C LEU A 240 18.21 -10.86 5.12
N LYS A 241 17.53 -12.01 5.22
CA LYS A 241 18.16 -13.32 5.43
C LYS A 241 19.16 -13.67 4.36
N LYS A 242 18.77 -13.46 3.10
CA LYS A 242 19.54 -13.89 1.92
C LYS A 242 20.48 -12.82 1.42
N TYR A 243 20.18 -11.56 1.67
CA TYR A 243 20.84 -10.44 1.03
C TYR A 243 21.18 -9.30 1.98
N ARG A 244 22.22 -8.56 1.61
CA ARG A 244 22.55 -7.24 2.11
C ARG A 244 22.18 -6.22 1.04
N ILE A 245 21.55 -5.12 1.45
CA ILE A 245 21.03 -4.09 0.56
C ILE A 245 21.83 -2.80 0.78
N GLN A 246 22.31 -2.18 -0.30
CA GLN A 246 23.21 -1.02 -0.24
C GLN A 246 22.88 -0.01 -1.34
N GLN A 247 23.33 1.23 -1.21
CA GLN A 247 23.23 2.22 -2.27
C GLN A 247 24.19 1.93 -3.43
N PRO A 248 23.80 2.19 -4.69
CA PRO A 248 24.71 2.10 -5.83
C PRO A 248 25.93 3.02 -5.68
N GLY A 249 27.11 2.53 -6.07
CA GLY A 249 28.33 3.34 -6.14
C GLY A 249 28.98 3.71 -4.79
N LYS A 250 28.40 3.31 -3.66
CA LYS A 250 29.04 3.49 -2.34
C LYS A 250 29.73 2.20 -1.90
N SER A 251 31.07 2.22 -1.92
CA SER A 251 31.90 1.19 -1.30
C SER A 251 31.59 1.11 0.19
N THR A 252 31.36 -0.11 0.67
CA THR A 252 31.06 -0.53 2.04
C THR A 252 31.76 0.29 3.14
N ILE A 253 31.00 0.51 4.23
CA ILE A 253 31.37 0.96 5.58
C ILE A 253 31.00 2.44 5.83
N ASN A 254 29.98 2.66 6.67
CA ASN A 254 29.54 3.94 7.27
C ASN A 254 28.74 4.92 6.38
N VAL A 255 27.61 4.46 5.84
CA VAL A 255 26.57 5.39 5.40
C VAL A 255 25.36 5.12 6.28
N ASP A 256 25.20 5.95 7.31
CA ASP A 256 24.00 6.01 8.13
C ASP A 256 23.34 7.36 7.86
N VAL A 257 22.56 7.37 6.78
CA VAL A 257 21.79 8.53 6.35
C VAL A 257 20.32 8.18 6.55
N GLU A 258 19.61 9.03 7.29
CA GLU A 258 18.17 8.90 7.38
C GLU A 258 17.53 9.13 6.02
N ALA A 259 16.72 8.17 5.58
CA ALA A 259 16.07 8.28 4.28
C ALA A 259 15.02 9.40 4.32
N THR A 260 15.14 10.36 3.41
CA THR A 260 14.14 11.41 3.20
C THR A 260 13.13 10.97 2.15
N LEU A 261 11.85 11.28 2.35
CA LEU A 261 10.76 10.90 1.47
C LEU A 261 11.08 11.36 0.03
N PRO A 262 11.15 10.44 -0.95
CA PRO A 262 11.48 10.81 -2.31
C PRO A 262 10.35 11.65 -2.93
N PRO A 263 10.67 12.58 -3.85
CA PRO A 263 9.65 13.28 -4.63
C PRO A 263 8.74 12.27 -5.33
N ARG A 264 7.43 12.49 -5.24
CA ARG A 264 6.41 11.55 -5.68
C ARG A 264 5.18 12.27 -6.23
N LEU A 265 4.43 11.59 -7.09
CA LEU A 265 3.11 12.02 -7.51
C LEU A 265 2.07 11.33 -6.63
N GLU A 266 1.09 12.09 -6.17
CA GLU A 266 0.03 11.61 -5.26
C GLU A 266 -1.30 11.61 -6.03
N TRP A 267 -1.70 10.44 -6.52
CA TRP A 267 -2.97 10.23 -7.21
C TRP A 267 -3.86 9.35 -6.33
N VAL A 268 -4.32 8.21 -6.85
CA VAL A 268 -4.92 7.14 -6.02
C VAL A 268 -3.83 6.51 -5.14
N ALA A 269 -2.64 6.34 -5.69
CA ALA A 269 -1.45 5.87 -5.00
C ALA A 269 -0.30 6.88 -5.09
N ALA A 270 0.63 6.80 -4.14
CA ALA A 270 1.84 7.59 -4.10
C ALA A 270 2.93 6.88 -4.89
N VAL A 271 3.40 7.50 -5.97
CA VAL A 271 4.40 6.90 -6.86
C VAL A 271 5.63 7.81 -6.95
N PRO A 272 6.83 7.33 -6.60
CA PRO A 272 8.07 8.10 -6.74
C PRO A 272 8.28 8.59 -8.18
N ILE A 273 8.72 9.84 -8.33
CA ILE A 273 9.10 10.41 -9.63
C ILE A 273 10.44 9.82 -10.11
N GLY A 274 11.34 9.55 -9.16
CA GLY A 274 12.65 8.95 -9.41
C GLY A 274 12.69 7.44 -9.12
N LYS A 275 13.67 6.76 -9.70
CA LYS A 275 13.92 5.35 -9.39
C LYS A 275 14.56 5.22 -8.01
N LEU A 276 13.99 4.36 -7.16
CA LEU A 276 14.62 3.94 -5.91
C LEU A 276 15.65 2.86 -6.21
N GLN A 277 16.90 3.26 -6.40
CA GLN A 277 17.98 2.33 -6.76
C GLN A 277 18.64 1.74 -5.52
N VAL A 278 18.88 0.43 -5.55
CA VAL A 278 19.64 -0.33 -4.55
C VAL A 278 20.51 -1.37 -5.24
N VAL A 279 21.60 -1.77 -4.58
CA VAL A 279 22.45 -2.90 -4.92
C VAL A 279 22.21 -3.99 -3.89
N VAL A 280 22.05 -5.22 -4.37
CA VAL A 280 21.76 -6.39 -3.54
C VAL A 280 22.91 -7.36 -3.67
N SER A 281 23.55 -7.71 -2.55
CA SER A 281 24.63 -8.70 -2.49
C SER A 281 24.23 -9.86 -1.60
N LYS A 282 24.59 -11.09 -1.95
CA LYS A 282 24.29 -12.27 -1.12
C LYS A 282 24.93 -12.13 0.26
N ARG A 283 24.15 -12.34 1.32
CA ARG A 283 24.64 -12.34 2.71
C ARG A 283 25.31 -13.69 2.98
N LEU A 284 26.57 -13.64 3.43
CA LEU A 284 27.24 -14.81 3.98
C LEU A 284 26.70 -14.98 5.40
N LEU A 285 25.92 -16.05 5.62
CA LEU A 285 25.29 -16.36 6.90
C LEU A 285 26.27 -17.05 7.84
#